data_AF-A0A840E6W5-F1
#
_entry.id   AF-A0A840E6W5-F1
#
_cell.length_a   1.000
_cell.length_b   1.000
_cell.length_c   1.000
_cell.angle_alpha   90.00
_cell.angle_beta   90.00
_cell.angle_gamma   90.00
#
_symmetry.space_group_name_H-M   'P 1'
#
loop_
_entity.id
_entity.type
_entity.pdbx_description
1 polymer ?
#
loop_
_entity_poly.entity_id
_entity_poly.type
_entity_poly.pdbx_seq_one_letter_code
_entity_poly.pdbx_strand_id
1 'polypeptide(L)'
;MDDIHAHHDHLTKERITSDVKKYGWHIGWLTNSNYVPDYAMTIGLYKSFGHPEIIIFGLKPEVMHHILNDLGNKIRDGENFKPYRDYKDLIDKYSVRFVEVAKDYYGDYLGYCNWFNEKNIEYPCLQLVWPDINGHFPWEEEFNESWYRMQPLLNRDPGFKFLEKPNWCVYTTQSVVDGKAVLRVYHNLDGEWQFHHEEFPTASDGRLVPIKSLVDKDTTLNDLIHLEKGKYAERRSEHGPWAVFIDEEE
;
A
#
# COMPACT_ATOMS: atom_id res chain seq x y z
N MET A 1 1.61 -3.62 -26.04
CA MET A 1 0.67 -3.50 -24.89
C MET A 1 0.52 -2.03 -24.47
N ASP A 2 0.95 -1.05 -25.28
CA ASP A 2 1.25 0.31 -24.80
C ASP A 2 0.20 1.40 -25.09
N ASP A 3 -0.74 1.18 -26.02
CA ASP A 3 -1.63 2.26 -26.49
C ASP A 3 -2.87 2.46 -25.60
N ILE A 4 -3.43 1.36 -25.07
CA ILE A 4 -4.61 1.39 -24.18
C ILE A 4 -4.23 1.95 -22.80
N HIS A 5 -3.07 1.55 -22.25
CA HIS A 5 -2.60 2.07 -20.96
C HIS A 5 -2.23 3.56 -21.05
N ALA A 6 -1.59 4.01 -22.13
CA ALA A 6 -1.28 5.42 -22.34
C ALA A 6 -2.55 6.27 -22.50
N HIS A 7 -3.56 5.77 -23.24
CA HIS A 7 -4.84 6.47 -23.39
C HIS A 7 -5.61 6.57 -22.07
N HIS A 8 -5.68 5.48 -21.29
CA HIS A 8 -6.33 5.47 -19.98
C HIS A 8 -5.64 6.40 -18.97
N ASP A 9 -4.30 6.43 -18.98
CA ASP A 9 -3.52 7.34 -18.13
C ASP A 9 -3.76 8.80 -18.48
N HIS A 10 -3.82 9.14 -19.78
CA HIS A 10 -4.14 10.50 -20.22
C HIS A 10 -5.52 10.96 -19.75
N LEU A 11 -6.56 10.16 -19.96
CA LEU A 11 -7.92 10.47 -19.52
C LEU A 11 -8.02 10.63 -17.99
N THR A 12 -7.28 9.79 -17.26
CA THR A 12 -7.21 9.86 -15.79
C THR A 12 -6.60 11.20 -15.34
N LYS A 13 -5.49 11.62 -15.96
CA LYS A 13 -4.82 12.89 -15.67
C LYS A 13 -5.68 14.10 -16.01
N GLU A 14 -6.41 14.07 -17.11
CA GLU A 14 -7.37 15.12 -17.47
C GLU A 14 -8.51 15.22 -16.44
N ARG A 15 -9.05 14.08 -16.02
CA ARG A 15 -10.11 14.02 -15.01
C ARG A 15 -9.63 14.56 -13.66
N ILE A 16 -8.46 14.15 -13.19
CA ILE A 16 -7.84 14.67 -11.96
C ILE A 16 -7.76 16.20 -12.04
N THR A 17 -7.21 16.72 -13.13
CA THR A 17 -7.02 18.16 -13.31
C THR A 17 -8.36 18.91 -13.33
N SER A 18 -9.37 18.35 -14.01
CA SER A 18 -10.71 18.93 -14.09
C SER A 18 -11.41 18.95 -12.73
N ASP A 19 -11.37 17.84 -11.99
CA ASP A 19 -12.01 17.73 -10.68
C ASP A 19 -11.33 18.65 -9.66
N VAL A 20 -9.99 18.72 -9.63
CA VAL A 20 -9.28 19.66 -8.76
C VAL A 20 -9.63 21.11 -9.10
N LYS A 21 -9.67 21.47 -10.38
CA LYS A 21 -10.06 22.83 -10.79
C LYS A 21 -11.49 23.19 -10.37
N LYS A 22 -12.40 22.21 -10.40
CA LYS A 22 -13.83 22.42 -10.13
C LYS A 22 -14.16 22.41 -8.62
N TYR A 23 -13.57 21.48 -7.88
CA TYR A 23 -13.94 21.20 -6.49
C TYR A 23 -12.84 21.53 -5.48
N GLY A 24 -11.59 21.56 -5.93
CA GLY A 24 -10.38 21.71 -5.11
C GLY A 24 -9.66 20.40 -4.82
N TRP A 25 -10.30 19.24 -5.06
CA TRP A 25 -9.68 17.92 -4.96
C TRP A 25 -10.29 16.96 -5.98
N HIS A 26 -9.57 15.88 -6.24
CA HIS A 26 -10.04 14.67 -6.88
C HIS A 26 -9.87 13.50 -5.91
N ILE A 27 -10.63 12.42 -6.07
CA ILE A 27 -10.40 11.18 -5.33
C ILE A 27 -9.94 10.09 -6.30
N GLY A 28 -8.71 9.62 -6.12
CA GLY A 28 -8.12 8.50 -6.84
C GLY A 28 -8.29 7.20 -6.05
N TRP A 29 -8.39 6.07 -6.75
CA TRP A 29 -8.64 4.74 -6.18
C TRP A 29 -7.67 3.73 -6.77
N LEU A 30 -7.27 2.77 -5.95
CA LEU A 30 -6.88 1.46 -6.43
C LEU A 30 -7.90 0.46 -5.87
N THR A 31 -8.53 -0.30 -6.76
CA THR A 31 -9.51 -1.33 -6.39
C THR A 31 -9.26 -2.61 -7.17
N ASN A 32 -9.79 -3.72 -6.66
CA ASN A 32 -9.77 -5.05 -7.28
C ASN A 32 -8.40 -5.77 -7.26
N SER A 33 -7.52 -5.44 -6.32
CA SER A 33 -6.37 -6.31 -6.06
C SER A 33 -6.82 -7.55 -5.28
N ASN A 34 -6.24 -8.71 -5.59
CA ASN A 34 -6.50 -9.96 -4.86
C ASN A 34 -5.60 -10.12 -3.60
N TYR A 35 -4.74 -9.13 -3.33
CA TYR A 35 -3.80 -9.11 -2.22
C TYR A 35 -3.79 -7.77 -1.47
N VAL A 36 -3.55 -6.67 -2.18
CA VAL A 36 -3.47 -5.34 -1.58
C VAL A 36 -4.88 -4.89 -1.21
N PRO A 37 -5.14 -4.38 0.00
CA PRO A 37 -6.45 -3.85 0.33
C PRO A 37 -6.79 -2.67 -0.57
N ASP A 38 -8.06 -2.56 -0.96
CA ASP A 38 -8.56 -1.39 -1.68
C ASP A 38 -8.20 -0.11 -0.91
N TYR A 39 -7.84 0.95 -1.64
CA TYR A 39 -7.56 2.24 -1.03
C TYR A 39 -7.99 3.40 -1.92
N ALA A 40 -8.23 4.53 -1.27
CA ALA A 40 -8.55 5.78 -1.92
C ALA A 40 -7.71 6.92 -1.35
N MET A 41 -7.41 7.91 -2.17
CA MET A 41 -6.68 9.09 -1.74
C MET A 41 -7.26 10.36 -2.36
N THR A 42 -7.11 11.47 -1.66
CA THR A 42 -7.30 12.79 -2.25
C THR A 42 -6.10 13.18 -3.11
N ILE A 43 -6.36 13.98 -4.13
CA ILE A 43 -5.35 14.64 -4.95
C ILE A 43 -5.78 16.09 -5.10
N GLY A 44 -4.95 17.04 -4.69
CA GLY A 44 -5.16 18.47 -4.85
C GLY A 44 -5.53 19.24 -3.58
N LEU A 45 -5.81 18.57 -2.45
CA LEU A 45 -6.08 19.28 -1.20
C LEU A 45 -4.92 20.18 -0.78
N TYR A 46 -3.69 19.72 -1.03
CA TYR A 46 -2.50 20.48 -0.70
C TYR A 46 -2.38 21.77 -1.51
N LYS A 47 -2.53 21.67 -2.83
CA LYS A 47 -2.43 22.85 -3.72
C LYS A 47 -3.63 23.80 -3.58
N SER A 48 -4.83 23.29 -3.30
CA SER A 48 -6.05 24.09 -3.26
C SER A 48 -6.30 24.76 -1.90
N PHE A 49 -5.95 24.08 -0.79
CA PHE A 49 -6.31 24.52 0.56
C PHE A 49 -5.14 24.55 1.54
N GLY A 50 -3.93 24.14 1.13
CA GLY A 50 -2.78 24.02 2.04
C GLY A 50 -2.93 22.91 3.09
N HIS A 51 -3.85 21.97 2.86
CA HIS A 51 -4.09 20.83 3.75
C HIS A 51 -3.33 19.59 3.24
N PRO A 52 -2.77 18.73 4.11
CA PRO A 52 -2.22 17.45 3.67
C PRO A 52 -3.19 16.64 2.80
N GLU A 53 -2.67 15.89 1.85
CA GLU A 53 -3.48 14.87 1.17
C GLU A 53 -3.91 13.80 2.16
N ILE A 54 -4.99 13.08 1.87
CA ILE A 54 -5.54 12.06 2.77
C ILE A 54 -5.66 10.73 2.02
N ILE A 55 -5.11 9.66 2.59
CA ILE A 55 -5.27 8.28 2.11
C ILE A 55 -6.03 7.43 3.15
N ILE A 56 -6.86 6.50 2.68
CA ILE A 56 -7.65 5.57 3.50
C ILE A 56 -7.66 4.19 2.84
N PHE A 57 -7.65 3.12 3.65
CA PHE A 57 -7.55 1.72 3.21
C PHE A 57 -8.72 0.86 3.72
N GLY A 58 -9.00 -0.23 3.03
CA GLY A 58 -9.68 -1.42 3.57
C GLY A 58 -11.19 -1.32 3.76
N LEU A 59 -11.79 -0.14 3.57
CA LEU A 59 -13.23 0.03 3.54
C LEU A 59 -13.76 -0.16 2.12
N LYS A 60 -15.07 -0.36 1.97
CA LYS A 60 -15.69 -0.45 0.65
C LYS A 60 -15.42 0.85 -0.15
N PRO A 61 -15.17 0.76 -1.47
CA PRO A 61 -14.85 1.93 -2.30
C PRO A 61 -15.83 3.10 -2.16
N GLU A 62 -17.14 2.81 -2.09
CA GLU A 62 -18.18 3.84 -1.93
C GLU A 62 -18.11 4.54 -0.57
N VAL A 63 -17.73 3.79 0.48
CA VAL A 63 -17.56 4.31 1.83
C VAL A 63 -16.33 5.21 1.88
N MET A 64 -15.19 4.76 1.34
CA MET A 64 -13.99 5.60 1.23
C MET A 64 -14.27 6.87 0.42
N HIS A 65 -15.08 6.77 -0.64
CA HIS A 65 -15.47 7.92 -1.45
C HIS A 65 -16.28 8.95 -0.69
N HIS A 66 -17.27 8.49 0.05
CA HIS A 66 -18.08 9.36 0.87
C HIS A 66 -17.24 10.08 1.93
N ILE A 67 -16.43 9.32 2.67
CA ILE A 67 -15.56 9.86 3.74
C ILE A 67 -14.62 10.93 3.19
N LEU A 68 -13.90 10.65 2.10
CA LEU A 68 -12.93 11.59 1.54
C LEU A 68 -13.59 12.86 0.97
N ASN A 69 -14.79 12.75 0.38
CA ASN A 69 -15.53 13.94 -0.05
C ASN A 69 -16.02 14.77 1.13
N ASP A 70 -16.51 14.15 2.20
CA ASP A 70 -16.93 14.87 3.40
C ASP A 70 -15.76 15.60 4.05
N LEU A 71 -14.60 14.94 4.14
CA LEU A 71 -13.36 15.58 4.60
C LEU A 71 -12.96 16.74 3.69
N GLY A 72 -13.00 16.56 2.37
CA GLY A 72 -12.74 17.64 1.42
C GLY A 72 -13.67 18.83 1.59
N ASN A 73 -14.98 18.59 1.80
CA ASN A 73 -15.96 19.64 2.08
C ASN A 73 -15.63 20.39 3.38
N LYS A 74 -15.35 19.66 4.47
CA LYS A 74 -14.94 20.25 5.75
C LYS A 74 -13.68 21.08 5.66
N ILE A 75 -12.68 20.60 4.92
CA ILE A 75 -11.41 21.32 4.68
C ILE A 75 -11.65 22.59 3.88
N ARG A 76 -12.50 22.52 2.84
CA ARG A 76 -12.91 23.71 2.07
C ARG A 76 -13.60 24.75 2.95
N ASP A 77 -14.37 24.31 3.94
CA ASP A 77 -15.04 25.17 4.92
C ASP A 77 -14.11 25.66 6.06
N GLY A 78 -12.83 25.29 6.02
CA GLY A 78 -11.78 25.80 6.91
C GLY A 78 -11.35 24.85 8.02
N GLU A 79 -11.88 23.62 8.09
CA GLU A 79 -11.36 22.61 9.00
C GLU A 79 -9.92 22.22 8.65
N ASN A 80 -9.12 21.90 9.67
CA ASN A 80 -7.74 21.48 9.50
C ASN A 80 -7.46 20.23 10.36
N PHE A 81 -7.31 19.09 9.69
CA PHE A 81 -7.02 17.83 10.34
C PHE A 81 -5.53 17.71 10.66
N LYS A 82 -5.24 17.26 11.89
CA LYS A 82 -3.89 17.12 12.42
C LYS A 82 -3.64 15.66 12.79
N PRO A 83 -2.40 15.16 12.64
CA PRO A 83 -2.07 13.81 13.02
C PRO A 83 -2.15 13.60 14.54
N TYR A 84 -2.27 12.34 14.94
CA TYR A 84 -2.20 11.85 16.32
C TYR A 84 -3.28 12.42 17.25
N ARG A 85 -4.45 12.73 16.70
CA ARG A 85 -5.65 13.16 17.44
C ARG A 85 -6.86 12.32 17.02
N ASP A 86 -7.77 12.12 17.97
CA ASP A 86 -9.02 11.42 17.71
C ASP A 86 -10.06 12.39 17.17
N TYR A 87 -10.68 11.99 16.07
CA TYR A 87 -11.77 12.69 15.42
C TYR A 87 -13.03 11.83 15.48
N LYS A 88 -14.12 12.43 15.93
CA LYS A 88 -15.45 11.81 15.97
C LYS A 88 -16.25 12.24 14.75
N ASP A 89 -17.36 11.54 14.50
CA ASP A 89 -18.36 11.90 13.49
C ASP A 89 -17.82 11.88 12.04
N LEU A 90 -16.70 11.19 11.80
CA LEU A 90 -16.15 10.94 10.46
C LEU A 90 -16.52 9.55 9.93
N ILE A 91 -16.65 8.57 10.82
CA ILE A 91 -17.08 7.20 10.48
C ILE A 91 -18.08 6.73 11.53
N ASP A 92 -19.37 6.99 11.29
CA ASP A 92 -20.48 6.60 12.16
C ASP A 92 -20.18 6.94 13.64
N LYS A 93 -20.28 5.97 14.55
CA LYS A 93 -19.99 6.12 15.99
C LYS A 93 -18.51 6.00 16.35
N TYR A 94 -17.64 5.64 15.41
CA TYR A 94 -16.24 5.32 15.70
C TYR A 94 -15.37 6.57 15.65
N SER A 95 -14.41 6.64 16.58
CA SER A 95 -13.35 7.64 16.51
C SER A 95 -12.29 7.18 15.52
N VAL A 96 -11.80 8.09 14.67
CA VAL A 96 -10.71 7.82 13.75
C VAL A 96 -9.49 8.66 14.12
N ARG A 97 -8.32 8.26 13.65
CA ARG A 97 -7.07 8.99 13.90
C ARG A 97 -6.29 9.15 12.60
N PHE A 98 -5.70 10.33 12.42
CA PHE A 98 -4.76 10.56 11.33
C PHE A 98 -3.34 10.23 11.78
N VAL A 99 -2.56 9.60 10.92
CA VAL A 99 -1.10 9.45 11.08
C VAL A 99 -0.39 10.04 9.87
N GLU A 100 0.86 10.47 10.03
CA GLU A 100 1.64 10.98 8.91
C GLU A 100 2.11 9.82 8.02
N VAL A 101 1.98 9.97 6.70
CA VAL A 101 2.53 9.01 5.75
C VAL A 101 4.02 9.30 5.58
N ALA A 102 4.87 8.30 5.83
CA ALA A 102 6.31 8.43 5.62
C ALA A 102 6.63 8.54 4.12
N LYS A 103 7.63 9.37 3.78
CA LYS A 103 7.98 9.70 2.40
C LYS A 103 8.38 8.48 1.57
N ASP A 104 8.95 7.48 2.21
CA ASP A 104 9.34 6.21 1.59
C ASP A 104 8.17 5.44 0.96
N TYR A 105 6.93 5.70 1.38
CA TYR A 105 5.71 5.08 0.85
C TYR A 105 5.06 5.88 -0.29
N TYR A 106 5.54 7.08 -0.59
CA TYR A 106 4.92 7.94 -1.61
C TYR A 106 5.02 7.32 -3.00
N GLY A 107 6.14 6.67 -3.31
CA GLY A 107 6.33 5.97 -4.59
C GLY A 107 5.39 4.77 -4.73
N ASP A 108 5.10 4.10 -3.62
CA ASP A 108 4.30 2.88 -3.60
C ASP A 108 2.81 3.19 -3.77
N TYR A 109 2.29 4.18 -3.04
CA TYR A 109 0.85 4.41 -2.96
C TYR A 109 0.35 5.66 -3.66
N LEU A 110 1.17 6.71 -3.80
CA LEU A 110 0.71 8.06 -4.16
C LEU A 110 1.05 8.49 -5.59
N GLY A 111 1.14 7.55 -6.53
CA GLY A 111 1.64 7.79 -7.91
C GLY A 111 1.00 8.98 -8.63
N TYR A 112 -0.34 9.05 -8.69
CA TYR A 112 -1.03 10.19 -9.32
C TYR A 112 -0.91 11.49 -8.52
N CYS A 113 -0.80 11.40 -7.20
CA CYS A 113 -0.61 12.57 -6.37
C CYS A 113 0.80 13.16 -6.53
N ASN A 114 1.83 12.30 -6.62
CA ASN A 114 3.19 12.69 -6.98
C ASN A 114 3.21 13.36 -8.35
N TRP A 115 2.56 12.75 -9.35
CA TRP A 115 2.45 13.35 -10.69
C TRP A 115 1.80 14.73 -10.66
N PHE A 116 0.68 14.89 -9.97
CA PHE A 116 -0.06 16.16 -9.88
C PHE A 116 0.74 17.26 -9.17
N ASN A 117 1.57 16.88 -8.21
CA ASN A 117 2.50 17.75 -7.51
C ASN A 117 3.84 17.90 -8.25
N GLU A 118 3.85 17.82 -9.58
CA GLU A 118 5.04 18.05 -10.42
C GLU A 118 6.20 17.09 -10.12
N LYS A 119 5.86 15.85 -9.73
CA LYS A 119 6.80 14.82 -9.25
C LYS A 119 7.56 15.23 -7.97
N ASN A 120 7.12 16.29 -7.30
CA ASN A 120 7.63 16.68 -6.00
C ASN A 120 6.93 15.86 -4.91
N ILE A 121 7.70 15.27 -3.99
CA ILE A 121 7.19 14.50 -2.85
C ILE A 121 7.14 15.32 -1.55
N GLU A 122 7.48 16.62 -1.59
CA GLU A 122 7.51 17.49 -0.40
C GLU A 122 6.12 17.82 0.17
N TYR A 123 5.02 17.51 -0.54
CA TYR A 123 3.67 17.71 -0.01
C TYR A 123 3.35 16.75 1.15
N PRO A 124 2.72 17.19 2.25
CA PRO A 124 2.35 16.30 3.34
C PRO A 124 1.15 15.42 2.98
N CYS A 125 1.10 14.21 3.54
CA CYS A 125 0.01 13.27 3.40
C CYS A 125 -0.30 12.63 4.76
N LEU A 126 -1.59 12.48 5.06
CA LEU A 126 -2.11 11.84 6.25
C LEU A 126 -2.84 10.55 5.85
N GLN A 127 -2.62 9.48 6.60
CA GLN A 127 -3.47 8.30 6.52
C GLN A 127 -4.59 8.43 7.55
N LEU A 128 -5.84 8.28 7.12
CA LEU A 128 -6.97 8.10 8.02
C LEU A 128 -7.03 6.63 8.47
N VAL A 129 -6.81 6.41 9.76
CA VAL A 129 -6.84 5.10 10.41
C VAL A 129 -8.14 4.93 11.17
N TRP A 130 -8.84 3.83 10.94
CA TRP A 130 -10.10 3.48 11.57
C TRP A 130 -9.92 2.31 12.55
N PRO A 131 -10.73 2.23 13.63
CA PRO A 131 -10.61 1.18 14.63
C PRO A 131 -11.44 -0.06 14.26
N ASP A 132 -11.23 -1.17 14.97
CA ASP A 132 -12.11 -2.34 14.87
C ASP A 132 -13.50 -2.08 15.47
N ILE A 133 -14.37 -3.10 15.44
CA ILE A 133 -15.75 -3.02 15.95
C ILE A 133 -15.84 -2.71 17.46
N ASN A 134 -14.77 -2.96 18.21
CA ASN A 134 -14.68 -2.68 19.65
C ASN A 134 -14.05 -1.30 19.93
N GLY A 135 -13.61 -0.58 18.89
CA GLY A 135 -13.00 0.73 19.00
C GLY A 135 -11.49 0.68 19.19
N HIS A 136 -10.84 -0.47 19.00
CA HIS A 136 -9.38 -0.58 19.11
C HIS A 136 -8.70 -0.21 17.79
N PHE A 137 -7.57 0.49 17.85
CA PHE A 137 -6.77 0.84 16.67
C PHE A 137 -5.72 -0.24 16.33
N PRO A 138 -5.21 -0.31 15.09
CA PRO A 138 -4.26 -1.35 14.66
C PRO A 138 -2.92 -1.44 15.41
N TRP A 139 -2.61 -0.48 16.29
CA TRP A 139 -1.42 -0.48 17.15
C TRP A 139 -1.73 -0.89 18.59
N GLU A 140 -3.00 -1.10 18.94
CA GLU A 140 -3.43 -1.56 20.27
C GLU A 140 -3.41 -3.08 20.33
N GLU A 141 -3.08 -3.63 21.50
CA GLU A 141 -2.92 -5.08 21.69
C GLU A 141 -4.22 -5.84 21.47
N GLU A 142 -5.35 -5.21 21.82
CA GLU A 142 -6.70 -5.75 21.73
C GLU A 142 -7.33 -5.63 20.34
N PHE A 143 -6.62 -5.06 19.36
CA PHE A 143 -7.12 -4.95 17.99
C PHE A 143 -7.40 -6.33 17.39
N ASN A 144 -8.52 -6.44 16.67
CA ASN A 144 -8.84 -7.62 15.90
C ASN A 144 -7.72 -7.98 14.90
N GLU A 145 -6.93 -9.00 15.24
CA GLU A 145 -5.76 -9.43 14.47
C GLU A 145 -6.10 -9.81 13.03
N SER A 146 -7.31 -10.35 12.78
CA SER A 146 -7.73 -10.71 11.42
C SER A 146 -7.81 -9.50 10.47
N TRP A 147 -7.88 -8.28 11.02
CA TRP A 147 -7.96 -7.03 10.25
C TRP A 147 -6.61 -6.35 10.06
N TYR A 148 -5.52 -6.94 10.56
CA TYR A 148 -4.18 -6.35 10.51
C TYR A 148 -3.75 -5.95 9.08
N ARG A 149 -4.09 -6.77 8.08
CA ARG A 149 -3.76 -6.54 6.66
C ARG A 149 -4.77 -5.64 5.92
N MET A 150 -5.88 -5.27 6.54
CA MET A 150 -6.92 -4.46 5.90
C MET A 150 -6.49 -3.00 5.71
N GLN A 151 -5.57 -2.51 6.55
CA GLN A 151 -5.05 -1.14 6.47
C GLN A 151 -3.56 -1.12 6.81
N PRO A 152 -2.65 -1.23 5.81
CA PRO A 152 -1.23 -1.04 6.08
C PRO A 152 -0.99 0.34 6.70
N LEU A 153 -0.22 0.39 7.78
CA LEU A 153 0.14 1.65 8.42
C LEU A 153 1.38 2.21 7.74
N LEU A 154 1.22 3.33 7.03
CA LEU A 154 2.27 3.97 6.24
C LEU A 154 3.19 4.89 7.05
N ASN A 155 3.14 4.80 8.38
CA ASN A 155 4.00 5.52 9.31
C ASN A 155 4.99 4.60 10.05
N ARG A 156 5.08 3.33 9.61
CA ARG A 156 5.96 2.30 10.17
C ARG A 156 7.34 2.31 9.50
N ASP A 157 8.20 1.39 9.97
CA ASP A 157 9.57 1.20 9.47
C ASP A 157 9.57 0.96 7.94
N PRO A 158 10.14 1.88 7.14
CA PRO A 158 10.17 1.72 5.69
C PRO A 158 11.13 0.61 5.24
N GLY A 159 11.97 0.07 6.14
CA GLY A 159 12.81 -1.09 5.88
C GLY A 159 12.03 -2.40 5.71
N PHE A 160 10.76 -2.45 6.13
CA PHE A 160 9.88 -3.61 5.96
C PHE A 160 8.45 -3.18 5.59
N LYS A 161 8.07 -3.40 4.33
CA LYS A 161 6.82 -2.89 3.74
C LYS A 161 5.74 -3.94 3.45
N PHE A 162 5.99 -5.22 3.70
CA PHE A 162 5.00 -6.28 3.49
C PHE A 162 3.76 -6.10 4.37
N LEU A 163 2.60 -6.57 3.90
CA LEU A 163 1.35 -6.50 4.65
C LEU A 163 1.36 -7.45 5.85
N GLU A 164 2.07 -8.57 5.75
CA GLU A 164 2.27 -9.52 6.82
C GLU A 164 3.04 -8.92 8.00
N LYS A 165 2.91 -9.53 9.18
CA LYS A 165 3.76 -9.16 10.32
C LYS A 165 5.21 -9.56 10.03
N PRO A 166 6.22 -8.84 10.57
CA PRO A 166 7.63 -9.19 10.40
C PRO A 166 8.01 -10.65 10.71
N ASN A 167 7.31 -11.26 11.68
CA ASN A 167 7.52 -12.64 12.11
C ASN A 167 6.70 -13.67 11.34
N TRP A 168 5.96 -13.27 10.31
CA TRP A 168 5.19 -14.18 9.46
C TRP A 168 6.15 -15.13 8.73
N CYS A 169 5.88 -16.43 8.84
CA CYS A 169 6.75 -17.44 8.23
C CYS A 169 6.44 -17.60 6.74
N VAL A 170 7.48 -17.67 5.93
CA VAL A 170 7.42 -17.84 4.47
C VAL A 170 8.35 -18.97 4.04
N TYR A 171 8.07 -19.56 2.88
CA TYR A 171 8.88 -20.66 2.36
C TYR A 171 10.13 -20.13 1.65
N THR A 172 11.24 -20.83 1.83
CA THR A 172 12.51 -20.59 1.13
C THR A 172 13.34 -21.87 1.09
N THR A 173 14.59 -21.81 0.64
CA THR A 173 15.52 -22.94 0.61
C THR A 173 16.70 -22.72 1.57
N GLN A 174 17.35 -23.81 2.02
CA GLN A 174 18.55 -23.70 2.87
C GLN A 174 19.63 -22.85 2.20
N SER A 175 19.78 -22.96 0.87
CA SER A 175 20.77 -22.15 0.15
C SER A 175 20.56 -20.64 0.29
N VAL A 176 19.31 -20.17 0.33
CA VAL A 176 18.96 -18.76 0.59
C VAL A 176 19.23 -18.41 2.06
N VAL A 177 18.88 -19.31 2.99
CA VAL A 177 19.20 -19.14 4.41
C VAL A 177 20.71 -18.96 4.63
N ASP A 178 21.51 -19.75 3.90
CA ASP A 178 22.98 -19.73 3.92
C ASP A 178 23.59 -18.52 3.18
N GLY A 179 22.76 -17.65 2.59
CA GLY A 179 23.18 -16.36 2.03
C GLY A 179 23.22 -16.28 0.51
N LYS A 180 22.66 -17.26 -0.22
CA LYS A 180 22.42 -17.04 -1.66
C LYS A 180 21.34 -15.99 -1.87
N ALA A 181 21.54 -15.14 -2.87
CA ALA A 181 20.57 -14.14 -3.28
C ALA A 181 19.23 -14.77 -3.67
N VAL A 182 18.13 -14.15 -3.27
CA VAL A 182 16.80 -14.48 -3.79
C VAL A 182 16.74 -14.02 -5.25
N LEU A 183 16.44 -14.89 -6.20
CA LEU A 183 16.30 -14.53 -7.62
C LEU A 183 14.88 -14.73 -8.13
N ARG A 184 14.03 -15.43 -7.37
CA ARG A 184 12.63 -15.69 -7.67
C ARG A 184 11.77 -15.57 -6.43
N VAL A 185 10.60 -14.97 -6.58
CA VAL A 185 9.61 -14.79 -5.53
C VAL A 185 8.26 -15.19 -6.07
N TYR A 186 7.57 -16.10 -5.39
CA TYR A 186 6.24 -16.57 -5.76
C TYR A 186 5.23 -16.08 -4.73
N HIS A 187 4.06 -15.67 -5.21
CA HIS A 187 2.90 -15.40 -4.38
C HIS A 187 1.74 -16.23 -4.93
N ASN A 188 1.52 -17.39 -4.32
CA ASN A 188 0.59 -18.39 -4.86
C ASN A 188 -0.88 -17.98 -4.64
N LEU A 189 -1.83 -18.75 -5.19
CA LEU A 189 -3.26 -18.43 -5.12
C LEU A 189 -3.81 -18.44 -3.68
N ASP A 190 -3.21 -19.24 -2.80
CA ASP A 190 -3.56 -19.30 -1.37
C ASP A 190 -3.01 -18.09 -0.57
N GLY A 191 -2.13 -17.29 -1.15
CA GLY A 191 -1.52 -16.12 -0.53
C GLY A 191 -0.28 -16.43 0.30
N GLU A 192 0.38 -17.56 0.03
CA GLU A 192 1.65 -17.93 0.61
C GLU A 192 2.80 -17.37 -0.24
N TRP A 193 3.81 -16.84 0.46
CA TRP A 193 5.02 -16.33 -0.16
C TRP A 193 6.11 -17.39 -0.18
N GLN A 194 6.83 -17.46 -1.29
CA GLN A 194 8.03 -18.30 -1.44
C GLN A 194 9.19 -17.51 -2.06
N PHE A 195 10.39 -17.68 -1.52
CA PHE A 195 11.58 -16.93 -1.93
C PHE A 195 12.73 -17.89 -2.26
N HIS A 196 13.15 -17.94 -3.52
CA HIS A 196 14.08 -18.95 -4.03
C HIS A 196 15.25 -18.33 -4.79
N HIS A 197 16.40 -19.00 -4.74
CA HIS A 197 17.54 -18.67 -5.60
C HIS A 197 17.43 -19.34 -6.98
N GLU A 198 16.93 -20.57 -7.01
CA GLU A 198 16.84 -21.40 -8.21
C GLU A 198 15.42 -21.46 -8.75
N GLU A 199 15.31 -21.83 -10.02
CA GLU A 199 14.04 -21.95 -10.75
C GLU A 199 13.16 -23.10 -10.24
N PHE A 200 13.78 -24.25 -9.92
CA PHE A 200 13.07 -25.43 -9.44
C PHE A 200 13.66 -25.88 -8.10
N PRO A 201 13.20 -25.31 -6.98
CA PRO A 201 13.69 -25.70 -5.66
C PRO A 201 13.27 -27.12 -5.31
N THR A 202 14.15 -27.85 -4.64
CA THR A 202 13.80 -29.20 -4.14
C THR A 202 13.09 -29.12 -2.79
N ALA A 203 11.99 -29.86 -2.62
CA ALA A 203 11.20 -29.84 -1.38
C ALA A 203 12.02 -30.24 -0.13
N SER A 204 13.01 -31.12 -0.28
CA SER A 204 13.93 -31.50 0.80
C SER A 204 14.77 -30.34 1.33
N ASP A 205 14.98 -29.30 0.53
CA ASP A 205 15.73 -28.10 0.92
C ASP A 205 14.84 -27.00 1.50
N GLY A 206 13.52 -27.22 1.54
CA GLY A 206 12.55 -26.26 2.04
C GLY A 206 12.81 -25.84 3.49
N ARG A 207 12.71 -24.54 3.74
CA ARG A 207 12.80 -23.92 5.06
C ARG A 207 11.64 -22.94 5.25
N LEU A 208 11.17 -22.83 6.49
CA LEU A 208 10.27 -21.78 6.92
C LEU A 208 11.06 -20.77 7.73
N VAL A 209 11.02 -19.51 7.33
CA VAL A 209 11.71 -18.41 8.03
C VAL A 209 10.79 -17.19 8.17
N PRO A 210 10.99 -16.33 9.19
CA PRO A 210 10.33 -15.03 9.23
C PRO A 210 10.66 -14.21 7.98
N ILE A 211 9.65 -13.64 7.33
CA ILE A 211 9.84 -12.83 6.11
C ILE A 211 10.80 -11.66 6.35
N LYS A 212 10.77 -11.03 7.54
CA LYS A 212 11.70 -9.95 7.88
C LYS A 212 13.17 -10.39 7.81
N SER A 213 13.48 -11.66 8.11
CA SER A 213 14.86 -12.15 8.03
C SER A 213 15.42 -12.17 6.60
N LEU A 214 14.55 -12.24 5.60
CA LEU A 214 14.92 -12.15 4.19
C LEU A 214 15.02 -10.68 3.77
N VAL A 215 14.04 -9.86 4.13
CA VAL A 215 14.02 -8.42 3.80
C VAL A 215 15.20 -7.66 4.44
N ASP A 216 15.61 -8.03 5.65
CA ASP A 216 16.78 -7.44 6.31
C ASP A 216 18.10 -7.75 5.57
N LYS A 217 18.15 -8.85 4.81
CA LYS A 217 19.31 -9.21 3.96
C LYS A 217 19.23 -8.55 2.60
N ASP A 218 18.02 -8.39 2.05
CA ASP A 218 17.77 -7.77 0.77
C ASP A 218 16.53 -6.87 0.81
N THR A 219 16.78 -5.57 0.95
CA THR A 219 15.71 -4.57 1.06
C THR A 219 14.95 -4.37 -0.24
N THR A 220 15.46 -4.82 -1.39
CA THR A 220 14.76 -4.71 -2.69
C THR A 220 13.58 -5.67 -2.80
N LEU A 221 13.42 -6.61 -1.85
CA LEU A 221 12.20 -7.39 -1.71
C LEU A 221 10.98 -6.51 -1.38
N ASN A 222 11.19 -5.32 -0.81
CA ASN A 222 10.12 -4.34 -0.59
C ASN A 222 9.51 -3.81 -1.90
N ASP A 223 10.16 -3.99 -3.05
CA ASP A 223 9.59 -3.60 -4.36
C ASP A 223 8.46 -4.55 -4.80
N LEU A 224 8.32 -5.70 -4.13
CA LEU A 224 7.34 -6.75 -4.45
C LEU A 224 6.07 -6.71 -3.60
N ILE A 225 5.88 -5.69 -2.76
CA ILE A 225 4.73 -5.59 -1.85
C ILE A 225 3.37 -5.45 -2.55
N HIS A 226 3.35 -5.25 -3.86
CA HIS A 226 2.16 -5.25 -4.69
C HIS A 226 2.09 -6.45 -5.65
N LEU A 227 2.97 -7.45 -5.49
CA LEU A 227 2.88 -8.70 -6.25
C LEU A 227 1.59 -9.42 -5.87
N GLU A 228 0.67 -9.50 -6.82
CA GLU A 228 -0.64 -10.14 -6.63
C GLU A 228 -0.52 -11.66 -6.50
N LYS A 229 -1.54 -12.30 -5.93
CA LYS A 229 -1.64 -13.76 -5.86
C LYS A 229 -1.76 -14.36 -7.26
N GLY A 230 -1.19 -15.54 -7.45
CA GLY A 230 -1.08 -16.22 -8.74
C GLY A 230 -0.04 -15.58 -9.65
N LYS A 231 0.95 -14.88 -9.08
CA LYS A 231 2.06 -14.27 -9.82
C LYS A 231 3.39 -14.60 -9.17
N TYR A 232 4.43 -14.52 -9.97
CA TYR A 232 5.80 -14.58 -9.49
C TYR A 232 6.63 -13.44 -10.07
N ALA A 233 7.74 -13.14 -9.41
CA ALA A 233 8.73 -12.18 -9.86
C ALA A 233 10.09 -12.85 -9.96
N GLU A 234 10.86 -12.53 -11.00
CA GLU A 234 12.25 -12.99 -11.15
C GLU A 234 13.20 -11.84 -11.50
N ARG A 235 14.48 -12.02 -11.15
CA ARG A 235 15.56 -11.10 -11.49
C ARG A 235 16.84 -11.86 -11.80
N ARG A 236 17.74 -11.23 -12.57
CA ARG A 236 18.99 -11.85 -13.02
C ARG A 236 20.13 -11.80 -11.99
N SER A 237 20.03 -10.92 -11.00
CA SER A 237 21.05 -10.71 -9.96
C SER A 237 20.42 -10.08 -8.70
N GLU A 238 21.12 -10.14 -7.57
CA GLU A 238 20.65 -9.71 -6.23
C GLU A 238 20.13 -8.27 -6.12
N HIS A 239 20.50 -7.39 -7.04
CA HIS A 239 19.99 -6.01 -7.08
C HIS A 239 19.52 -5.63 -8.49
N GLY A 240 19.25 -6.63 -9.33
CA GLY A 240 18.65 -6.43 -10.65
C GLY A 240 17.16 -6.09 -10.52
N PRO A 241 16.57 -5.45 -11.55
CA PRO A 241 15.15 -5.18 -11.56
C PRO A 241 14.33 -6.46 -11.59
N TRP A 242 13.19 -6.45 -10.90
CA TRP A 242 12.20 -7.52 -10.93
C TRP A 242 11.39 -7.48 -12.23
N ALA A 243 11.18 -8.63 -12.84
CA ALA A 243 10.19 -8.86 -13.88
C ALA A 243 9.07 -9.72 -13.31
N VAL A 244 7.82 -9.32 -13.50
CA VAL A 244 6.63 -9.97 -12.95
C VAL A 244 5.91 -10.77 -14.04
N PHE A 245 5.49 -11.98 -13.68
CA PHE A 245 4.85 -12.95 -14.55
C PHE A 245 3.61 -13.53 -13.89
N ILE A 246 2.69 -14.05 -14.69
CA ILE A 246 1.56 -14.84 -14.20
C ILE A 246 2.08 -16.26 -13.94
N ASP A 247 1.69 -16.81 -12.80
CA ASP A 247 1.94 -18.21 -12.51
C ASP A 247 0.81 -19.05 -13.12
N GLU A 248 1.10 -19.75 -14.22
CA GLU A 248 0.14 -20.59 -14.94
C GLU A 248 0.11 -22.04 -14.40
N GLU A 249 0.94 -22.37 -13.40
CA GLU A 249 1.13 -23.74 -12.90
C GLU A 249 0.22 -24.14 -11.71
N GLU A 250 -0.75 -23.31 -11.32
CA GLU A 250 -1.77 -23.61 -10.28
C GLU A 250 -3.22 -23.62 -10.78
#